data_AF-A0AA46PAR1-F1
#
_entry.id   AF-A0AA46PAR1-F1
#
_cell.length_a   1.000
_cell.length_b   1.000
_cell.length_c   1.000
_cell.angle_alpha   90.00
_cell.angle_beta   90.00
_cell.angle_gamma   90.00
#
_symmetry.space_group_name_H-M   'P 1'
#
loop_
_entity.id
_entity.type
_entity.pdbx_description
1 polymer ?
#
loop_
_entity_poly.entity_id
_entity_poly.type
_entity_poly.pdbx_seq_one_letter_code
_entity_poly.pdbx_strand_id
1 'polypeptide(L)'
;MDNFEEWFQSQDFYTNLRFIHGDALFLKDGDVYRVLEVRIASDAWQEQQKRIDELTVGCGLQRDHIKGLEAELKKAWTTVDQEGHKKHGLVMLLKFIKEHFEMNDLDKAMPRVYEELEQALKGGEA
;
A
#
# COMPACT_ATOMS: atom_id res chain seq x y z
N MET A 1 -36.77 0.86 6.31
CA MET A 1 -37.26 0.26 5.05
C MET A 1 -36.14 -0.63 4.53
N ASP A 2 -36.33 -1.31 3.39
CA ASP A 2 -35.20 -1.93 2.68
C ASP A 2 -34.24 -0.82 2.19
N ASN A 3 -32.92 -1.05 2.19
CA ASN A 3 -31.91 -0.08 1.70
C ASN A 3 -32.20 0.32 0.25
N PHE A 4 -32.75 -0.62 -0.53
CA PHE A 4 -33.20 -0.35 -1.88
C PHE A 4 -34.40 0.62 -1.91
N GLU A 5 -35.41 0.44 -1.06
CA GLU A 5 -36.61 1.29 -1.07
C GLU A 5 -36.29 2.72 -0.65
N GLU A 6 -35.38 2.90 0.31
CA GLU A 6 -34.90 4.23 0.71
C GLU A 6 -34.15 4.92 -0.44
N TRP A 7 -33.27 4.19 -1.12
CA TRP A 7 -32.61 4.68 -2.33
C TRP A 7 -33.62 4.99 -3.45
N PHE A 8 -34.60 4.11 -3.68
CA PHE A 8 -35.60 4.28 -4.73
C PHE A 8 -36.45 5.52 -4.48
N GLN A 9 -36.81 5.78 -3.22
CA GLN A 9 -37.58 6.95 -2.81
C GLN A 9 -36.81 8.26 -2.96
N SER A 10 -35.49 8.22 -2.93
CA SER A 10 -34.66 9.40 -3.17
C SER A 10 -34.49 9.74 -4.65
N GLN A 11 -35.00 8.92 -5.57
CA GLN A 11 -34.87 9.17 -7.01
C GLN A 11 -35.97 10.12 -7.51
N ASP A 12 -35.64 10.96 -8.48
CA ASP A 12 -36.55 11.97 -9.04
C ASP A 12 -37.84 11.37 -9.64
N PHE A 13 -37.78 10.12 -10.11
CA PHE A 13 -38.94 9.42 -10.67
C PHE A 13 -39.90 8.86 -9.60
N TYR A 14 -39.52 8.83 -8.32
CA TYR A 14 -40.32 8.21 -7.25
C TYR A 14 -41.71 8.83 -7.15
N THR A 15 -41.81 10.15 -7.14
CA THR A 15 -43.09 10.87 -6.99
C THR A 15 -44.09 10.47 -8.07
N ASN A 16 -43.62 10.30 -9.32
CA ASN A 16 -44.47 9.89 -10.44
C ASN A 16 -44.96 8.45 -10.27
N LEU A 17 -44.07 7.53 -9.91
CA LEU A 17 -44.46 6.13 -9.69
C LEU A 17 -45.38 5.97 -8.46
N ARG A 18 -45.16 6.77 -7.41
CA ARG A 18 -46.03 6.81 -6.23
C ARG A 18 -47.42 7.35 -6.55
N PHE A 19 -47.51 8.32 -7.46
CA PHE A 19 -48.78 8.82 -7.97
C PHE A 19 -49.54 7.76 -8.78
N ILE A 20 -48.85 7.03 -9.66
CA ILE A 20 -49.45 6.01 -10.53
C ILE A 20 -49.90 4.77 -9.73
N HIS A 21 -49.02 4.23 -8.90
CA HIS A 21 -49.24 2.94 -8.23
C HIS A 21 -49.77 3.06 -6.80
N GLY A 22 -49.74 4.25 -6.22
CA GLY A 22 -50.24 4.48 -4.86
C GLY A 22 -49.52 3.61 -3.83
N ASP A 23 -50.28 3.07 -2.90
CA ASP A 23 -49.77 2.21 -1.82
C ASP A 23 -49.30 0.84 -2.33
N ALA A 24 -49.67 0.47 -3.57
CA ALA A 24 -49.26 -0.79 -4.17
C ALA A 24 -47.82 -0.80 -4.71
N LEU A 25 -47.16 0.37 -4.75
CA LEU A 25 -45.86 0.56 -5.39
C LEU A 25 -44.80 -0.45 -4.93
N PHE A 26 -44.71 -0.69 -3.62
CA PHE A 26 -43.73 -1.60 -3.03
C PHE A 26 -44.33 -2.94 -2.56
N LEU A 27 -45.53 -3.30 -3.02
CA LEU A 27 -46.09 -4.63 -2.70
C LEU A 27 -45.25 -5.73 -3.35
N LYS A 28 -44.98 -6.77 -2.57
CA LYS A 28 -44.22 -7.94 -2.98
C LYS A 28 -45.11 -9.18 -3.05
N ASP A 29 -44.79 -10.08 -3.97
CA ASP A 29 -45.20 -11.49 -3.95
C ASP A 29 -44.00 -12.33 -3.52
N GLY A 30 -43.96 -12.69 -2.23
CA GLY A 30 -42.76 -13.25 -1.62
C GLY A 30 -41.63 -12.22 -1.63
N ASP A 31 -40.52 -12.56 -2.29
CA ASP A 31 -39.33 -11.70 -2.36
C ASP A 31 -39.31 -10.77 -3.59
N VAL A 32 -40.34 -10.83 -4.44
CA VAL A 32 -40.35 -10.12 -5.74
C VAL A 32 -41.35 -8.97 -5.71
N TYR A 33 -40.93 -7.79 -6.12
CA TYR A 33 -41.83 -6.65 -6.31
C TYR A 33 -42.85 -6.91 -7.43
N ARG A 34 -44.11 -6.55 -7.17
CA ARG A 34 -45.22 -6.73 -8.13
C ARG A 34 -45.17 -5.72 -9.27
N VAL A 35 -44.82 -4.48 -8.98
CA VAL A 35 -44.67 -3.42 -9.98
C VAL A 35 -43.39 -3.67 -10.75
N LEU A 36 -43.50 -3.79 -12.08
CA LEU A 36 -42.40 -4.22 -12.95
C LEU A 36 -41.22 -3.24 -12.90
N GLU A 37 -41.49 -1.95 -12.88
CA GLU A 37 -40.50 -0.88 -12.80
C GLU A 37 -39.68 -0.99 -11.51
N VAL A 38 -40.35 -1.25 -10.38
CA VAL A 38 -39.70 -1.42 -9.07
C VAL A 38 -38.90 -2.71 -9.04
N ARG A 39 -39.42 -3.80 -9.62
CA ARG A 39 -38.72 -5.07 -9.73
C ARG A 39 -37.41 -4.94 -10.53
N ILE A 40 -37.48 -4.37 -11.74
CA ILE A 40 -36.30 -4.19 -12.60
C ILE A 40 -35.25 -3.33 -11.87
N ALA A 41 -35.68 -2.25 -11.22
CA ALA A 41 -34.77 -1.41 -10.45
C ALA A 41 -34.15 -2.15 -9.26
N SER A 42 -34.91 -2.99 -8.56
CA SER A 42 -34.43 -3.78 -7.43
C SER A 42 -33.40 -4.81 -7.88
N ASP A 43 -33.70 -5.58 -8.93
CA ASP A 43 -32.79 -6.59 -9.49
C ASP A 43 -31.47 -5.94 -9.95
N ALA A 44 -31.55 -4.80 -10.64
CA ALA A 44 -30.37 -4.05 -11.06
C ALA A 44 -29.57 -3.49 -9.87
N TRP A 45 -30.25 -2.93 -8.87
CA TRP A 45 -29.62 -2.39 -7.67
C TRP A 45 -28.89 -3.47 -6.87
N GLN A 46 -29.50 -4.64 -6.69
CA GLN A 46 -28.88 -5.77 -5.99
C GLN A 46 -27.61 -6.25 -6.70
N GLU A 47 -27.63 -6.36 -8.03
CA GLU A 47 -26.44 -6.74 -8.79
C GLU A 47 -25.33 -5.68 -8.68
N GLN A 48 -25.68 -4.38 -8.72
CA GLN A 48 -24.69 -3.33 -8.49
C GLN A 48 -24.12 -3.36 -7.06
N GLN A 49 -24.96 -3.62 -6.06
CA GLN A 49 -24.50 -3.71 -4.68
C GLN A 49 -23.52 -4.87 -4.50
N LYS A 50 -23.79 -6.03 -5.12
CA LYS A 50 -22.87 -7.16 -5.12
C LYS A 50 -21.52 -6.81 -5.73
N ARG A 51 -21.52 -6.11 -6.88
CA ARG A 51 -20.28 -5.64 -7.52
C ARG A 51 -19.51 -4.64 -6.66
N ILE A 52 -20.22 -3.73 -5.98
CA ILE A 52 -19.61 -2.78 -5.03
C ILE A 52 -18.95 -3.56 -3.89
N ASP A 53 -19.64 -4.53 -3.30
CA ASP A 53 -19.12 -5.32 -2.19
C ASP A 53 -17.85 -6.11 -2.61
N GLU A 54 -17.88 -6.75 -3.78
CA GLU A 54 -16.72 -7.43 -4.36
C GLU A 54 -15.53 -6.47 -4.55
N LEU A 55 -15.77 -5.28 -5.09
CA LEU A 55 -14.74 -4.25 -5.26
C LEU A 55 -14.22 -3.72 -3.93
N THR A 56 -15.10 -3.53 -2.93
CA THR A 56 -14.72 -3.09 -1.59
C THR A 56 -13.81 -4.11 -0.91
N VAL A 57 -14.13 -5.41 -1.01
CA VAL A 57 -13.26 -6.49 -0.51
C VAL A 57 -11.92 -6.49 -1.25
N GLY A 58 -11.92 -6.39 -2.58
CA GLY A 58 -10.71 -6.33 -3.39
C GLY A 58 -9.80 -5.16 -3.01
N CYS A 59 -10.36 -3.96 -2.85
CA CYS A 59 -9.65 -2.76 -2.38
C CYS A 59 -9.09 -2.94 -0.97
N GLY A 60 -9.83 -3.62 -0.07
CA GLY A 60 -9.36 -3.95 1.28
C GLY A 60 -8.10 -4.81 1.26
N LEU A 61 -8.12 -5.90 0.49
CA LEU A 61 -6.98 -6.81 0.34
C LEU A 61 -5.75 -6.10 -0.26
N GLN A 62 -5.96 -5.26 -1.28
CA GLN A 62 -4.87 -4.47 -1.88
C GLN A 62 -4.27 -3.48 -0.87
N ARG A 63 -5.10 -2.81 -0.08
CA ARG A 63 -4.64 -1.89 0.98
C ARG A 63 -3.78 -2.61 2.01
N ASP A 64 -4.19 -3.79 2.45
CA ASP A 64 -3.45 -4.55 3.44
C ASP A 64 -2.12 -5.09 2.88
N HIS A 65 -2.09 -5.48 1.61
CA HIS A 65 -0.85 -5.82 0.92
C HIS A 65 0.11 -4.62 0.85
N ILE A 66 -0.37 -3.44 0.48
CA ILE A 66 0.46 -2.21 0.44
C ILE A 66 1.08 -1.92 1.82
N LYS A 67 0.29 -2.01 2.90
CA LYS A 67 0.82 -1.85 4.27
C LYS A 67 1.91 -2.86 4.61
N GLY A 68 1.77 -4.10 4.13
CA GLY A 68 2.80 -5.14 4.27
C GLY A 68 4.11 -4.73 3.59
N LEU A 69 4.03 -4.30 2.32
CA LEU A 69 5.18 -3.83 1.54
C LEU A 69 5.85 -2.59 2.18
N GLU A 70 5.07 -1.64 2.70
CA GLU A 70 5.60 -0.48 3.41
C GLU A 70 6.39 -0.88 4.66
N ALA A 71 5.91 -1.89 5.41
CA ALA A 71 6.60 -2.38 6.59
C ALA A 71 7.92 -3.09 6.24
N GLU A 72 7.94 -3.86 5.15
CA GLU A 72 9.16 -4.50 4.64
C GLU A 72 10.18 -3.46 4.14
N LEU A 73 9.71 -2.47 3.38
CA LEU A 73 10.55 -1.38 2.89
C LEU A 73 11.18 -0.60 4.05
N LYS A 74 10.41 -0.34 5.11
CA LYS A 74 10.91 0.32 6.32
C LYS A 74 12.02 -0.50 7.00
N LYS A 75 11.85 -1.82 7.09
CA LYS A 75 12.90 -2.71 7.64
C LYS A 75 14.16 -2.67 6.77
N ALA A 76 14.01 -2.78 5.46
CA ALA A 76 15.14 -2.72 4.53
C ALA A 76 15.92 -1.40 4.66
N TRP A 77 15.22 -0.27 4.74
CA TRP A 77 15.85 1.04 4.98
C TRP A 77 16.65 1.07 6.28
N THR A 78 16.11 0.56 7.38
CA THR A 78 16.85 0.51 8.65
C THR A 78 18.10 -0.36 8.57
N THR A 79 18.06 -1.45 7.80
CA THR A 79 19.26 -2.29 7.58
C THR A 79 20.32 -1.54 6.78
N VAL A 80 19.93 -0.88 5.69
CA VAL A 80 20.85 -0.08 4.86
C VAL A 80 21.50 1.03 5.70
N ASP A 81 20.72 1.71 6.54
CA ASP A 81 21.22 2.76 7.43
C ASP A 81 22.26 2.21 8.43
N GLN A 82 21.96 1.08 9.08
CA GLN A 82 22.90 0.41 9.98
C GLN A 82 24.18 -0.05 9.27
N GLU A 83 24.08 -0.58 8.06
CA GLU A 83 25.24 -0.96 7.25
C GLU A 83 26.06 0.26 6.83
N GLY A 84 25.41 1.37 6.49
CA GLY A 84 26.04 2.66 6.23
C GLY A 84 26.86 3.15 7.42
N HIS A 85 26.29 3.09 8.63
CA HIS A 85 27.01 3.43 9.86
C HIS A 85 28.21 2.54 10.13
N LYS A 86 28.08 1.21 9.93
CA LYS A 86 29.20 0.26 10.07
C LYS A 86 30.31 0.54 9.06
N LYS A 87 29.95 0.74 7.78
CA LYS A 87 30.88 1.09 6.71
C LYS A 87 31.64 2.37 7.07
N HIS A 88 30.94 3.41 7.52
CA HIS A 88 31.56 4.66 7.94
C HIS A 88 32.57 4.45 9.08
N GLY A 89 32.20 3.68 10.11
CA GLY A 89 33.11 3.36 11.21
C GLY A 89 34.37 2.62 10.77
N LEU A 90 34.24 1.65 9.86
CA LEU A 90 35.38 0.92 9.29
C LEU A 90 36.28 1.84 8.45
N VAL A 91 35.70 2.70 7.62
CA VAL A 91 36.47 3.68 6.83
C VAL A 91 37.26 4.61 7.74
N MET A 92 36.67 5.09 8.84
CA MET A 92 37.38 5.94 9.81
C MET A 92 38.54 5.19 10.49
N LEU A 93 38.34 3.92 10.85
CA LEU A 93 39.41 3.09 11.43
C LEU A 93 40.57 2.88 10.44
N LEU A 94 40.26 2.60 9.17
CA LEU A 94 41.29 2.45 8.13
C LEU A 94 42.06 3.76 7.90
N LYS A 95 41.39 4.91 7.93
CA LYS A 95 42.06 6.23 7.86
C LYS A 95 43.03 6.42 9.03
N PHE A 96 42.60 6.10 10.25
CA PHE A 96 43.48 6.16 11.42
C PHE A 96 44.70 5.24 11.31
N ILE A 97 44.51 4.00 10.84
CA ILE A 97 45.61 3.07 10.61
C ILE A 97 46.57 3.62 9.53
N LYS A 98 46.04 4.21 8.45
CA LYS A 98 46.85 4.80 7.38
C LYS A 98 47.72 5.95 7.90
N GLU A 99 47.14 6.85 8.68
CA GLU A 99 47.88 7.93 9.36
C GLU A 99 48.99 7.35 10.25
N HIS A 100 48.72 6.27 10.98
CA HIS A 100 49.74 5.61 11.80
C HIS A 100 50.86 4.98 10.97
N PHE A 101 50.56 4.39 9.82
CA PHE A 101 51.57 3.87 8.91
C PHE A 101 52.50 4.96 8.40
N GLU A 102 51.94 6.10 7.98
CA GLU A 102 52.67 7.27 7.50
C GLU A 102 53.54 7.90 8.60
N MET A 103 53.00 8.04 9.82
CA MET A 103 53.73 8.64 10.95
C MET A 103 54.93 7.81 11.43
N ASN A 104 54.96 6.51 11.13
CA ASN A 104 56.00 5.58 11.61
C ASN A 104 56.85 5.00 10.46
N ASP A 105 56.81 5.59 9.26
CA ASP A 105 57.53 5.12 8.06
C ASP A 105 57.24 3.63 7.71
N LEU A 106 56.08 3.11 8.13
CA LEU A 106 55.67 1.72 7.86
C LEU A 106 55.15 1.55 6.44
N ASP A 107 54.76 2.63 5.77
CA ASP A 107 54.45 2.67 4.33
C ASP A 107 55.63 2.16 3.50
N LYS A 108 56.86 2.50 3.88
CA LYS A 108 58.10 2.04 3.22
C LYS A 108 58.53 0.65 3.68
N ALA A 109 58.34 0.34 4.96
CA ALA A 109 58.74 -0.94 5.54
C ALA A 109 57.81 -2.09 5.11
N MET A 110 56.52 -1.79 4.88
CA MET A 110 55.47 -2.75 4.54
C MET A 110 54.60 -2.24 3.37
N PRO A 111 55.20 -2.03 2.18
CA PRO A 111 54.53 -1.33 1.07
C PRO A 111 53.29 -2.07 0.56
N ARG A 112 53.29 -3.42 0.57
CA ARG A 112 52.13 -4.22 0.14
C ARG A 112 50.92 -4.04 1.05
N VAL A 113 51.14 -3.98 2.37
CA VAL A 113 50.06 -3.77 3.35
C VAL A 113 49.48 -2.36 3.20
N TYR A 114 50.36 -1.39 2.96
CA TYR A 114 49.97 -0.01 2.73
C TYR A 114 49.17 0.17 1.42
N GLU A 115 49.55 -0.51 0.33
CA GLU A 115 48.78 -0.53 -0.93
C GLU A 115 47.38 -1.15 -0.76
N GLU A 116 47.27 -2.28 -0.05
CA GLU A 116 45.97 -2.91 0.25
C GLU A 116 45.07 -1.97 1.06
N LEU A 117 45.64 -1.24 2.02
CA LEU A 117 44.93 -0.25 2.82
C LEU A 117 44.41 0.92 1.96
N GLU A 118 45.20 1.43 1.02
CA GLU A 118 44.75 2.47 0.08
C GLU A 118 43.64 1.97 -0.86
N GLN A 119 43.74 0.73 -1.34
CA GLN A 119 42.71 0.13 -2.19
C GLN A 119 41.40 -0.06 -1.42
N ALA A 120 41.46 -0.55 -0.18
CA ALA A 120 40.30 -0.69 0.69
C ALA A 120 39.61 0.66 0.96
N LEU A 121 40.39 1.73 1.15
CA LEU A 121 39.87 3.09 1.32
C LEU A 121 39.23 3.65 0.04
N LYS A 122 39.85 3.46 -1.14
CA LYS A 122 39.27 3.86 -2.44
C LYS A 122 37.93 3.19 -2.72
N GLY A 123 37.78 1.91 -2.34
CA GLY A 123 36.50 1.20 -2.44
C GLY A 123 35.43 1.67 -1.44
N GLY A 124 35.82 2.36 -0.37
CA GLY A 124 34.93 2.87 0.67
C GLY A 124 34.28 4.22 0.38
N GLU A 125 34.78 4.96 -0.63
CA GLU A 125 34.34 6.33 -0.98
C GLU A 125 33.21 6.40 -2.03
N ALA A 126 32.78 5.25 -2.58
CA ALA A 126 31.61 5.11 -3.46
C ALA A 126 30.33 4.82 -2.68
#